data_AF-A0A5C5XCJ2-F1
#
_entry.id   AF-A0A5C5XCJ2-F1
#
_cell.length_a   1.000
_cell.length_b   1.000
_cell.length_c   1.000
_cell.angle_alpha   90.00
_cell.angle_beta   90.00
_cell.angle_gamma   90.00
#
_symmetry.space_group_name_H-M   'P 1'
#
loop_
_entity.id
_entity.type
_entity.pdbx_description
1 polymer ?
#
loop_
_entity_poly.entity_id
_entity_poly.type
_entity_poly.pdbx_seq_one_letter_code
_entity_poly.pdbx_strand_id
1 'polypeptide(L)'
;MRKEKLPTIRRIGFSLLLLGAGYMLGSNGTFQLATSVAQPPLNADIDNNNQAVDLANETVQQIQGANATMGQAMESLRIEGKYNPATTGMNPYLILTGGGDAIADLEAGIGVDPITFAELYAGMALREVGDEITRDEQNRLLYKNKLIRMYSVDRMKKRYETYQAILSKRVLP
;
A
#
# COMPACT_ATOMS: atom_id res chain seq x y z
N MET A 1 16.16 2.58 -73.58
CA MET A 1 15.90 2.94 -72.17
C MET A 1 14.93 4.11 -72.10
N ARG A 2 13.62 3.88 -71.90
CA ARG A 2 12.64 4.90 -71.50
C ARG A 2 12.00 4.45 -70.20
N LYS A 3 12.17 5.24 -69.15
CA LYS A 3 11.52 5.03 -67.85
C LYS A 3 10.05 5.40 -68.00
N GLU A 4 9.16 4.41 -67.98
CA GLU A 4 7.72 4.67 -67.86
C GLU A 4 7.44 5.25 -66.48
N LYS A 5 7.13 6.56 -66.44
CA LYS A 5 6.63 7.21 -65.24
C LYS A 5 5.20 6.70 -65.02
N LEU A 6 5.01 5.86 -64.00
CA LEU A 6 3.66 5.49 -63.54
C LEU A 6 2.83 6.76 -63.31
N PRO A 7 1.59 6.83 -63.83
CA PRO A 7 0.78 8.04 -63.77
C PRO A 7 0.47 8.38 -62.31
N THR A 8 0.72 9.64 -61.94
CA THR A 8 0.57 10.22 -60.59
C THR A 8 -0.77 9.89 -59.92
N ILE A 9 -1.82 9.68 -60.73
CA ILE A 9 -3.18 9.29 -60.32
C ILE A 9 -3.20 7.92 -59.63
N ARG A 10 -2.39 6.96 -60.09
CA ARG A 10 -2.30 5.62 -59.47
C ARG A 10 -1.66 5.65 -58.09
N ARG A 11 -0.74 6.61 -57.85
CA ARG A 11 -0.08 6.80 -56.55
C ARG A 11 -1.03 7.44 -55.54
N ILE A 12 -1.79 8.45 -55.97
CA ILE A 12 -2.78 9.13 -55.12
C ILE A 12 -3.90 8.16 -54.71
N GLY A 13 -4.40 7.34 -55.63
CA GLY A 13 -5.41 6.32 -55.32
C GLY A 13 -4.92 5.30 -54.30
N PHE A 14 -3.66 4.85 -54.41
CA PHE A 14 -3.08 3.91 -53.45
C PHE A 14 -2.87 4.53 -52.06
N SER A 15 -2.47 5.80 -52.00
CA SER A 15 -2.31 6.53 -50.74
C SER A 15 -3.64 6.74 -50.00
N LEU A 16 -4.72 7.07 -50.72
CA LEU A 16 -6.06 7.20 -50.13
C LEU A 16 -6.60 5.87 -49.61
N LEU A 17 -6.28 4.76 -50.29
CA LEU A 17 -6.68 3.42 -49.87
C LEU A 17 -5.96 2.98 -48.58
N LEU A 18 -4.66 3.29 -48.47
CA LEU A 18 -3.88 3.04 -47.24
C LEU A 18 -4.39 3.87 -46.05
N LEU A 19 -4.75 5.15 -46.28
CA LEU A 19 -5.33 6.01 -45.25
C LEU A 19 -6.70 5.49 -44.78
N GLY A 20 -7.55 5.03 -45.71
CA GLY A 20 -8.85 4.42 -45.37
C GLY A 20 -8.71 3.13 -44.58
N ALA A 21 -7.79 2.25 -44.99
CA ALA A 21 -7.49 1.01 -44.27
C ALA A 21 -6.94 1.27 -42.85
N GLY A 22 -6.04 2.26 -42.72
CA GLY A 22 -5.52 2.68 -41.42
C GLY A 22 -6.59 3.26 -40.50
N TYR A 23 -7.53 4.06 -41.03
CA TYR A 23 -8.64 4.62 -40.25
C TYR A 23 -9.60 3.54 -39.74
N MET A 24 -9.95 2.56 -40.58
CA MET A 24 -10.83 1.45 -40.17
C MET A 24 -10.16 0.50 -39.17
N LEU A 25 -8.84 0.27 -39.28
CA LEU A 25 -8.08 -0.51 -38.30
C LEU A 25 -7.91 0.24 -36.97
N GLY A 26 -7.80 1.57 -37.00
CA GLY A 26 -7.73 2.41 -35.80
C GLY A 26 -9.07 2.55 -35.08
N SER A 27 -10.19 2.69 -35.81
CA SER A 27 -11.52 2.91 -35.22
C SER A 27 -12.08 1.67 -34.50
N ASN A 28 -11.66 0.47 -34.92
CA ASN A 28 -12.11 -0.80 -34.33
C ASN A 28 -11.27 -1.23 -33.10
N GLY A 29 -10.43 -0.34 -32.56
CA GLY A 29 -9.71 -0.59 -31.30
C GLY A 29 -8.68 -1.72 -31.35
N THR A 30 -8.33 -2.24 -32.53
CA THR A 30 -7.40 -3.37 -32.70
C THR A 30 -5.96 -3.01 -32.35
N PHE A 31 -5.66 -1.70 -32.24
CA PHE A 31 -4.40 -1.14 -31.74
C PHE A 31 -4.60 -0.40 -30.41
N GLN A 32 -5.35 -0.99 -29.46
CA GLN A 32 -5.13 -0.62 -28.07
C GLN A 32 -3.69 -1.00 -27.72
N LEU A 33 -2.85 0.02 -27.52
CA LEU A 33 -1.55 -0.14 -26.87
C LEU A 33 -1.79 -0.96 -25.60
N ALA A 34 -1.22 -2.16 -25.54
CA ALA A 34 -1.08 -2.88 -24.29
C ALA A 34 -0.30 -1.96 -23.35
N THR A 35 -1.01 -1.27 -22.47
CA THR A 35 -0.40 -0.47 -21.42
C THR A 35 0.36 -1.45 -20.54
N SER A 36 1.69 -1.40 -20.64
CA SER A 36 2.59 -2.06 -19.69
C SER A 36 2.26 -1.53 -18.29
N VAL A 37 1.83 -2.41 -17.39
CA VAL A 37 1.34 -2.11 -16.04
C VAL A 37 2.45 -1.75 -15.05
N ALA A 38 3.42 -0.92 -15.45
CA ALA A 38 4.53 -0.53 -14.59
C ALA A 38 4.19 0.61 -13.62
N GLN A 39 3.05 1.31 -13.78
CA GLN A 39 2.62 2.36 -12.86
C GLN A 39 1.08 2.40 -12.78
N PRO A 40 0.45 2.15 -11.63
CA PRO A 40 -0.97 2.46 -11.47
C PRO A 40 -1.16 3.99 -11.49
N PRO A 41 -2.24 4.49 -12.14
CA PRO A 41 -2.52 5.92 -12.18
C PRO A 41 -2.81 6.47 -10.77
N LEU A 42 -2.53 7.76 -10.58
CA LEU A 42 -2.64 8.51 -9.32
C LEU A 42 -4.07 8.57 -8.73
N ASN A 43 -5.07 7.99 -9.40
CA ASN A 43 -6.46 7.89 -8.96
C ASN A 43 -7.01 6.51 -9.37
N ALA A 44 -6.44 5.43 -8.81
CA ALA A 44 -7.09 4.12 -8.91
C ALA A 44 -8.30 4.11 -7.97
N ASP A 45 -9.45 3.80 -8.56
CA ASP A 45 -10.79 3.85 -7.99
C ASP A 45 -10.90 3.35 -6.54
N ILE A 46 -11.48 4.20 -5.70
CA ILE A 46 -12.24 3.74 -4.53
C ILE A 46 -13.57 3.21 -5.07
N ASP A 47 -13.55 2.02 -5.66
CA ASP A 47 -14.76 1.31 -6.05
C ASP A 47 -15.21 0.44 -4.88
N ASN A 48 -16.33 0.82 -4.30
CA ASN A 48 -16.93 0.18 -3.14
C ASN A 48 -17.48 -1.22 -3.51
N ASN A 49 -17.10 -2.22 -2.71
CA ASN A 49 -17.86 -3.43 -2.37
C ASN A 49 -17.77 -4.72 -3.19
N ASN A 50 -16.77 -4.92 -4.08
CA ASN A 50 -16.27 -6.28 -4.36
C ASN A 50 -14.97 -6.23 -5.18
N GLN A 51 -13.91 -5.65 -4.64
CA GLN A 51 -12.60 -5.85 -5.26
C GLN A 51 -12.25 -7.34 -5.14
N ALA A 52 -12.47 -8.08 -6.21
CA ALA A 52 -12.01 -9.45 -6.33
C ALA A 52 -10.50 -9.40 -6.08
N VAL A 53 -10.08 -9.98 -4.94
CA VAL A 53 -8.67 -10.10 -4.61
C VAL A 53 -8.04 -11.00 -5.66
N ASP A 54 -7.24 -10.43 -6.55
CA ASP A 54 -6.53 -11.14 -7.64
C ASP A 54 -5.35 -11.95 -7.08
N LEU A 55 -5.66 -12.93 -6.22
CA LEU A 55 -4.71 -13.85 -5.62
C LEU A 55 -5.24 -15.28 -5.73
N ALA A 56 -4.32 -16.23 -5.89
CA ALA A 56 -4.67 -17.64 -5.81
C ALA A 56 -5.27 -17.97 -4.43
N ASN A 57 -6.29 -18.84 -4.40
CA ASN A 57 -6.95 -19.25 -3.15
C ASN A 57 -5.96 -19.78 -2.10
N GLU A 58 -4.92 -20.49 -2.53
CA GLU A 58 -3.85 -20.97 -1.64
C GLU A 58 -3.11 -19.81 -0.96
N THR A 59 -2.77 -18.76 -1.71
CA THR A 59 -2.12 -17.56 -1.16
C THR A 59 -3.04 -16.85 -0.16
N VAL A 60 -4.34 -16.74 -0.46
CA VAL A 60 -5.33 -16.17 0.46
C VAL A 60 -5.37 -16.97 1.77
N GLN A 61 -5.39 -18.31 1.69
CA GLN A 61 -5.38 -19.18 2.87
C GLN A 61 -4.10 -19.01 3.70
N GLN A 62 -2.93 -18.89 3.05
CA GLN A 62 -1.66 -18.64 3.75
C GLN A 62 -1.67 -17.29 4.49
N ILE A 63 -2.19 -16.23 3.87
CA ILE A 63 -2.31 -14.90 4.49
C ILE A 63 -3.27 -14.97 5.69
N GLN A 64 -4.42 -15.61 5.54
CA GLN A 64 -5.39 -15.77 6.63
C GLN A 64 -4.82 -16.59 7.79
N GLY A 65 -4.08 -17.66 7.49
CA GLY A 65 -3.37 -18.46 8.48
C GLY A 65 -2.32 -17.64 9.24
N ALA A 66 -1.48 -16.89 8.51
CA ALA A 66 -0.50 -16.00 9.12
C ALA A 66 -1.16 -14.93 10.01
N ASN A 67 -2.27 -14.34 9.55
CA ASN A 67 -3.02 -13.35 10.32
C ASN A 67 -3.57 -13.94 11.63
N ALA A 68 -4.10 -15.17 11.60
CA ALA A 68 -4.57 -15.86 12.79
C ALA A 68 -3.43 -16.14 13.79
N THR A 69 -2.27 -16.60 13.31
CA THR A 69 -1.08 -16.82 14.14
C THR A 69 -0.55 -15.52 14.75
N MET A 70 -0.52 -14.43 13.98
CA MET A 70 -0.15 -13.11 14.50
C MET A 70 -1.13 -12.64 15.59
N GLY A 71 -2.42 -12.95 15.45
CA GLY A 71 -3.41 -12.66 16.49
C GLY A 71 -3.10 -13.35 17.82
N GLN A 72 -2.60 -14.58 17.79
CA GLN A 72 -2.16 -15.30 19.01
C GLN A 72 -0.93 -14.65 19.65
N ALA A 73 0.05 -14.25 18.83
CA ALA A 73 1.24 -13.55 19.31
C ALA A 73 0.89 -12.17 19.89
N MET A 74 -0.02 -11.43 19.25
CA MET A 74 -0.56 -10.16 19.74
C MET A 74 -1.19 -10.32 21.12
N GLU A 75 -2.05 -11.32 21.30
CA GLU A 75 -2.70 -11.57 22.58
C GLU A 75 -1.70 -11.94 23.67
N SER A 76 -0.68 -12.74 23.33
CA SER A 76 0.42 -13.06 24.26
C SER A 76 1.18 -11.80 24.70
N LEU A 77 1.52 -10.92 23.74
CA LEU A 77 2.17 -9.64 24.05
C LEU A 77 1.27 -8.72 24.87
N ARG A 78 -0.05 -8.74 24.65
CA ARG A 78 -1.02 -7.97 25.45
C ARG A 78 -1.09 -8.46 26.89
N ILE A 79 -1.13 -9.78 27.10
CA ILE A 79 -1.08 -10.40 28.43
C ILE A 79 0.24 -10.05 29.14
N GLU A 80 1.35 -10.00 28.41
CA GLU A 80 2.66 -9.56 28.93
C GLU A 80 2.76 -8.04 29.18
N GLY A 81 1.70 -7.26 28.86
CA GLY A 81 1.72 -5.80 28.99
C GLY A 81 2.65 -5.09 28.00
N LYS A 82 3.02 -5.77 26.90
CA LYS A 82 3.93 -5.25 25.87
C LYS A 82 3.23 -4.72 24.63
N TYR A 83 1.90 -4.81 24.55
CA TYR A 83 1.14 -4.39 23.38
C TYR A 83 0.00 -3.45 23.80
N ASN A 84 0.18 -2.16 23.50
CA ASN A 84 -0.83 -1.11 23.70
C ASN A 84 -0.97 -0.28 22.42
N PRO A 85 -1.89 -0.66 21.51
CA PRO A 85 -2.05 0.00 20.22
C PRO A 85 -2.79 1.33 20.37
N ALA A 86 -2.60 2.24 19.41
CA ALA A 86 -3.36 3.49 19.30
C ALA A 86 -4.51 3.39 18.27
N THR A 87 -4.63 2.24 17.62
CA THR A 87 -5.50 1.96 16.48
C THR A 87 -6.25 0.66 16.69
N THR A 88 -7.35 0.47 15.97
CA THR A 88 -8.25 -0.69 16.08
C THR A 88 -7.73 -1.95 15.38
N GLY A 89 -6.82 -1.78 14.41
CA GLY A 89 -6.26 -2.88 13.63
C GLY A 89 -5.18 -3.68 14.38
N MET A 90 -4.95 -4.90 13.91
CA MET A 90 -3.78 -5.66 14.31
C MET A 90 -2.56 -5.03 13.67
N ASN A 91 -1.52 -4.71 14.44
CA ASN A 91 -0.30 -4.09 13.94
C ASN A 91 0.84 -5.14 13.84
N PRO A 92 1.13 -5.69 12.64
CA PRO A 92 2.16 -6.71 12.47
C PRO A 92 3.57 -6.19 12.78
N TYR A 93 3.83 -4.90 12.56
CA TYR A 93 5.13 -4.32 12.85
C TYR A 93 5.43 -4.38 14.35
N LEU A 94 4.49 -3.97 15.20
CA LEU A 94 4.66 -4.06 16.64
C LEU A 94 4.73 -5.52 17.09
N ILE A 95 3.87 -6.41 16.58
CA ILE A 95 3.89 -7.84 16.96
C ILE A 95 5.24 -8.47 16.67
N LEU A 96 5.75 -8.32 15.45
CA LEU A 96 7.00 -8.94 15.02
C LEU A 96 8.23 -8.31 15.70
N THR A 97 8.15 -7.05 16.13
CA THR A 97 9.25 -6.36 16.82
C THR A 97 9.18 -6.47 18.35
N GLY A 98 8.32 -7.35 18.87
CA GLY A 98 8.26 -7.68 20.30
C GLY A 98 7.35 -6.77 21.13
N GLY A 99 6.43 -6.05 20.49
CA GLY A 99 5.45 -5.17 21.10
C GLY A 99 5.78 -3.68 21.01
N GLY A 100 4.88 -2.86 21.54
CA GLY A 100 5.03 -1.42 21.64
C GLY A 100 3.84 -0.78 22.34
N ASP A 101 4.05 0.46 22.78
CA ASP A 101 3.03 1.30 23.39
C ASP A 101 2.85 2.55 22.54
N ALA A 102 1.98 2.43 21.54
CA ALA A 102 1.74 3.48 20.57
C ALA A 102 1.05 4.70 21.21
N ILE A 103 0.24 4.50 22.25
CA ILE A 103 -0.38 5.58 23.00
C ILE A 103 0.69 6.37 23.76
N ALA A 104 1.56 5.70 24.51
CA ALA A 104 2.65 6.38 25.21
C ALA A 104 3.61 7.10 24.24
N ASP A 105 3.86 6.52 23.08
CA ASP A 105 4.68 7.12 22.04
C ASP A 105 4.04 8.40 21.43
N LEU A 106 2.72 8.42 21.24
CA LEU A 106 1.95 9.60 20.85
C LEU A 106 1.97 10.68 21.93
N GLU A 107 1.71 10.31 23.18
CA GLU A 107 1.74 11.21 24.33
C GLU A 107 3.11 11.88 24.48
N ALA A 108 4.19 11.11 24.30
CA ALA A 108 5.56 11.60 24.35
C ALA A 108 5.96 12.41 23.09
N GLY A 109 5.22 12.31 21.99
CA GLY A 109 5.52 13.00 20.74
C GLY A 109 6.80 12.49 20.07
N ILE A 110 7.16 11.22 20.27
CA ILE A 110 8.37 10.58 19.72
C ILE A 110 8.12 9.87 18.38
N GLY A 111 6.89 9.96 17.88
CA GLY A 111 6.42 9.35 16.65
C GLY A 111 5.87 7.95 16.88
N VAL A 112 5.30 7.34 15.84
CA VAL A 112 4.69 6.00 15.86
C VAL A 112 5.32 5.10 14.79
N ASP A 113 5.08 3.80 14.82
CA ASP A 113 5.56 2.92 13.75
C ASP A 113 4.82 3.15 12.43
N PRO A 114 5.33 2.62 11.29
CA PRO A 114 4.72 2.84 9.99
C PRO A 114 3.28 2.33 9.85
N ILE A 115 2.91 1.24 10.55
CA ILE A 115 1.56 0.67 10.45
C ILE A 115 0.59 1.54 11.24
N THR A 116 0.91 1.88 12.50
CA THR A 116 0.08 2.82 13.26
C THR A 116 -0.01 4.18 12.56
N PHE A 117 1.07 4.68 11.96
CA PHE A 117 1.01 5.91 11.16
C PHE A 117 -0.02 5.83 10.04
N ALA A 118 0.01 4.76 9.23
CA ALA A 118 -0.93 4.56 8.13
C ALA A 118 -2.37 4.42 8.62
N GLU A 119 -2.59 3.64 9.67
CA GLU A 119 -3.91 3.42 10.27
C GLU A 119 -4.54 4.69 10.84
N LEU A 120 -3.75 5.56 11.48
CA LEU A 120 -4.23 6.85 11.97
C LEU A 120 -4.70 7.74 10.80
N TYR A 121 -3.96 7.77 9.69
CA TYR A 121 -4.38 8.49 8.47
C TYR A 121 -5.61 7.88 7.80
N ALA A 122 -5.82 6.58 7.96
CA ALA A 122 -7.01 5.87 7.50
C ALA A 122 -8.23 6.04 8.43
N GLY A 123 -8.11 6.80 9.53
CA GLY A 123 -9.21 7.01 10.48
C GLY A 123 -9.47 5.82 11.40
N MET A 124 -8.51 4.91 11.53
CA MET A 124 -8.63 3.68 12.33
C MET A 124 -8.18 3.87 13.79
N ALA A 125 -8.07 5.11 14.26
CA ALA A 125 -7.71 5.43 15.64
C ALA A 125 -8.70 4.79 16.62
N LEU A 126 -8.21 4.37 17.79
CA LEU A 126 -9.11 4.09 18.92
C LEU A 126 -9.88 5.36 19.28
N ARG A 127 -11.09 5.22 19.82
CA ARG A 127 -11.98 6.35 20.08
C ARG A 127 -11.30 7.44 20.93
N GLU A 128 -10.70 7.04 22.03
CA GLU A 128 -9.97 7.91 22.95
C GLU A 128 -8.73 8.58 22.34
N VAL A 129 -8.13 7.97 21.31
CA VAL A 129 -7.02 8.56 20.57
C VAL A 129 -7.56 9.53 19.52
N GLY A 130 -8.61 9.12 18.80
CA GLY A 130 -9.27 9.89 17.75
C GLY A 130 -9.89 11.20 18.26
N ASP A 131 -10.44 11.20 19.48
CA ASP A 131 -11.00 12.39 20.13
C ASP A 131 -9.97 13.52 20.32
N GLU A 132 -8.68 13.16 20.37
CA GLU A 132 -7.54 14.08 20.55
C GLU A 132 -6.77 14.36 19.25
N ILE A 133 -7.22 13.78 18.13
CA ILE A 133 -6.59 13.97 16.82
C ILE A 133 -7.19 15.19 16.12
N THR A 134 -6.31 16.10 15.73
CA THR A 134 -6.64 17.26 14.90
C THR A 134 -5.80 17.29 13.63
N ARG A 135 -6.07 18.25 12.75
CA ARG A 135 -5.30 18.48 11.52
C ARG A 135 -4.78 19.90 11.49
N ASP A 136 -3.57 20.08 10.99
CA ASP A 136 -3.02 21.40 10.71
C ASP A 136 -3.40 21.92 9.32
N GLU A 137 -2.90 23.12 8.98
CA GLU A 137 -3.13 23.78 7.69
C GLU A 137 -2.62 22.98 6.49
N GLN A 138 -1.66 22.08 6.70
CA GLN A 138 -1.10 21.20 5.67
C GLN A 138 -1.77 19.82 5.65
N ASN A 139 -2.91 19.68 6.34
CA ASN A 139 -3.68 18.44 6.46
C ASN A 139 -2.91 17.28 7.13
N ARG A 140 -1.91 17.60 7.95
CA ARG A 140 -1.14 16.60 8.71
C ARG A 140 -1.83 16.33 10.05
N LEU A 141 -1.78 15.09 10.51
CA LEU A 141 -2.36 14.72 11.80
C LEU A 141 -1.54 15.25 12.97
N LEU A 142 -2.24 15.81 13.94
CA LEU A 142 -1.72 16.19 15.25
C LEU A 142 -2.41 15.34 16.32
N TYR A 143 -1.68 14.93 17.36
CA TYR A 143 -2.24 14.35 18.57
C TYR A 143 -1.94 15.30 19.72
N LYS A 144 -2.96 15.85 20.38
CA LYS A 144 -2.79 16.86 21.45
C LYS A 144 -1.84 18.00 21.04
N ASN A 145 -2.07 18.57 19.85
CA ASN A 145 -1.26 19.61 19.22
C ASN A 145 0.20 19.23 18.89
N LYS A 146 0.58 17.94 18.96
CA LYS A 146 1.90 17.46 18.53
C LYS A 146 1.79 16.77 17.19
N LEU A 147 2.69 17.11 16.26
CA LEU A 147 2.74 16.48 14.94
C LEU A 147 2.98 14.96 15.06
N ILE A 148 2.04 14.18 14.52
CA ILE A 148 2.19 12.73 14.38
C ILE A 148 3.18 12.49 13.24
N ARG A 149 4.27 11.80 13.56
CA ARG A 149 5.31 11.41 12.61
C ARG A 149 5.66 9.95 12.81
N MET A 150 6.27 9.33 11.80
CA MET A 150 6.88 8.02 12.00
C MET A 150 8.06 8.09 12.98
N TYR A 151 8.40 6.96 13.58
CA TYR A 151 9.61 6.80 14.39
C TYR A 151 10.85 7.32 13.66
N SER A 152 11.84 7.77 14.43
CA SER A 152 13.15 8.09 13.88
C SER A 152 13.79 6.86 13.23
N VAL A 153 14.70 7.10 12.27
CA VAL A 153 15.45 6.05 11.59
C VAL A 153 16.18 5.14 12.60
N ASP A 154 16.79 5.71 13.63
CA ASP A 154 17.51 4.93 14.64
C ASP A 154 16.58 4.04 15.47
N ARG A 155 15.38 4.53 15.82
CA ARG A 155 14.38 3.72 16.51
C ARG A 155 13.89 2.57 15.62
N MET A 156 13.66 2.83 14.32
CA MET A 156 13.30 1.77 13.37
C MET A 156 14.41 0.73 13.21
N LYS A 157 15.68 1.13 13.16
CA LYS A 157 16.82 0.20 13.14
C LYS A 157 16.84 -0.70 14.38
N LYS A 158 16.69 -0.11 15.57
CA LYS A 158 16.66 -0.87 16.83
C LYS A 158 15.48 -1.86 16.90
N ARG A 159 14.32 -1.48 16.36
CA ARG A 159 13.16 -2.38 16.23
C ARG A 159 13.46 -3.53 15.27
N TYR A 160 14.14 -3.25 14.17
CA TYR A 160 14.55 -4.29 13.22
C TYR A 160 15.58 -5.26 13.83
N GLU A 161 16.56 -4.77 14.59
CA GLU A 161 17.50 -5.62 15.34
C GLU A 161 16.76 -6.52 16.33
N THR A 162 15.74 -5.99 17.02
CA THR A 162 14.90 -6.76 17.94
C THR A 162 14.14 -7.87 17.22
N TYR A 163 13.56 -7.55 16.05
CA TYR A 163 12.91 -8.55 15.19
C TYR A 163 13.86 -9.68 14.80
N GLN A 164 15.09 -9.36 14.35
CA GLN A 164 16.10 -10.37 14.03
C GLN A 164 16.49 -11.21 15.25
N ALA A 165 16.64 -10.58 16.42
CA ALA A 165 16.93 -11.28 17.66
C ALA A 165 15.82 -12.27 18.03
N ILE A 166 14.54 -11.89 17.89
CA ILE A 166 13.39 -12.78 18.12
C ILE A 166 13.45 -13.99 17.20
N LEU A 167 13.67 -13.80 15.89
CA LEU A 167 13.76 -14.91 14.94
C LEU A 167 14.93 -15.86 15.22
N SER A 168 16.04 -15.35 15.72
CA SER A 168 17.23 -16.14 16.07
C SER A 168 17.14 -16.82 17.45
N LYS A 169 16.16 -16.45 18.28
CA LYS A 169 16.04 -16.93 19.65
C LYS A 169 15.61 -18.39 19.66
N ARG A 170 16.49 -19.29 20.12
CA ARG A 170 16.14 -20.68 20.35
C ARG A 170 15.16 -20.78 21.52
N VAL A 171 13.93 -21.19 21.24
CA VAL A 171 12.95 -21.58 22.27
C VAL A 171 13.09 -23.09 22.44
N LEU A 172 13.58 -23.53 23.61
CA LEU A 172 13.62 -24.95 23.93
C LEU A 172 12.18 -25.42 24.22
N PRO A 173 11.83 -26.66 23.81
CA PRO A 173 10.51 -27.23 24.06
C PRO A 173 10.21 -27.39 25.55
#